data_AF-A0A5B7GGS5-F1
#
_entry.id   AF-A0A5B7GGS5-F1
#
_cell.length_a   1.000
_cell.length_b   1.000
_cell.length_c   1.000
_cell.angle_alpha   90.00
_cell.angle_beta   90.00
_cell.angle_gamma   90.00
#
_symmetry.space_group_name_H-M   'P 1'
#
loop_
_entity.id
_entity.type
_entity.pdbx_description
1 polymer ?
#
loop_
_entity_poly.entity_id
_entity_poly.type
_entity_poly.pdbx_seq_one_letter_code
_entity_poly.pdbx_strand_id
1 'polypeptide(L)' 'MELIRKLEKEASDTSVCEEYGMVKQTVANFSKSKDKLVEYSAKYCEDASSSKSGKGAPRKNVV' A
#
# COMPACT_ATOMS: atom_id res chain seq x y z
N MET A 1 -2.61 1.07 -1.99
CA MET A 1 -2.06 -0.24 -2.40
C MET A 1 -2.67 -0.70 -3.72
N GLU A 2 -2.17 -0.20 -4.86
CA GLU A 2 -2.72 -0.52 -6.20
C GLU A 2 -2.14 -1.82 -6.78
N LEU A 3 -0.84 -2.06 -6.54
CA LEU A 3 -0.09 -3.21 -7.07
C LEU A 3 -0.58 -4.54 -6.48
N ILE A 4 -0.88 -4.57 -5.18
CA ILE A 4 -1.47 -5.73 -4.48
C ILE A 4 -2.86 -6.07 -5.04
N ARG A 5 -3.70 -5.05 -5.29
CA ARG A 5 -5.05 -5.25 -5.86
C ARG A 5 -5.00 -5.74 -7.31
N LYS A 6 -4.02 -5.31 -8.10
CA LYS A 6 -3.80 -5.84 -9.45
C LYS A 6 -3.38 -7.31 -9.42
N LEU A 7 -2.53 -7.71 -8.47
CA LEU A 7 -2.16 -9.11 -8.23
C LEU A 7 -3.35 -9.96 -7.72
N GLU A 8 -4.38 -9.36 -7.11
CA GLU A 8 -5.63 -10.06 -6.74
C GLU A 8 -6.58 -10.28 -7.91
N LYS A 9 -6.61 -9.36 -8.89
CA LYS A 9 -7.55 -9.36 -10.02
C LYS A 9 -7.21 -10.32 -11.18
N GLU A 10 -6.45 -11.37 -10.91
CA GLU A 10 -5.96 -12.33 -11.92
C GLU A 10 -5.10 -11.68 -13.02
N ALA A 11 -4.44 -10.55 -12.74
CA ALA A 11 -3.40 -10.06 -13.65
C ALA A 11 -2.28 -11.10 -13.68
N SER A 12 -1.99 -11.66 -14.85
CA SER A 12 -0.87 -12.59 -15.00
C SER A 12 0.42 -11.90 -14.53
N ASP A 13 1.28 -12.60 -13.79
CA ASP A 13 2.56 -12.07 -13.28
C ASP A 13 3.39 -11.39 -14.38
N THR A 14 3.15 -11.77 -15.63
CA THR A 14 3.78 -11.21 -16.83
C THR A 14 3.31 -9.79 -17.14
N SER A 15 2.01 -9.50 -17.01
CA SER A 15 1.45 -8.15 -17.23
C SER A 15 1.95 -7.15 -16.18
N VAL A 16 2.09 -7.58 -14.92
CA VAL A 16 2.62 -6.77 -13.82
C VAL A 16 4.12 -6.51 -14.00
N CYS A 17 4.87 -7.50 -14.52
CA CYS A 17 6.27 -7.32 -14.91
C CYS A 17 6.46 -6.21 -15.95
N GLU A 18 5.69 -6.24 -17.03
CA GLU A 18 5.79 -5.24 -18.11
C GLU A 18 5.33 -3.85 -17.65
N GLU A 19 4.19 -3.77 -16.96
CA GLU A 19 3.60 -2.50 -16.55
C GLU A 19 4.47 -1.75 -15.53
N TYR A 20 5.09 -2.46 -14.59
CA TYR A 20 5.89 -1.86 -13.52
C TYR A 20 7.40 -2.00 -13.74
N GLY A 21 7.85 -2.55 -14.87
CA GLY A 21 9.27 -2.79 -15.15
C GLY A 21 9.93 -3.74 -14.13
N MET A 22 9.16 -4.66 -13.55
CA MET A 22 9.63 -5.56 -12.50
C MET A 22 10.22 -6.84 -13.08
N VAL A 23 11.26 -7.35 -12.43
CA VAL A 23 11.81 -8.68 -12.77
C VAL A 23 10.82 -9.77 -12.36
N LYS A 24 10.67 -10.81 -13.19
CA LYS A 24 9.75 -11.95 -12.94
C LYS A 24 9.91 -12.57 -11.56
N GLN A 25 11.15 -12.68 -11.08
CA GLN A 25 11.43 -13.22 -9.74
C GLN A 25 10.88 -12.33 -8.62
N THR A 26 10.92 -11.01 -8.79
CA THR A 26 10.36 -10.06 -7.83
C THR A 26 8.84 -10.16 -7.79
N VAL A 27 8.19 -10.26 -8.95
CA VAL A 27 6.73 -10.46 -9.02
C VAL A 27 6.31 -11.79 -8.40
N ALA A 28 7.05 -12.87 -8.65
CA ALA A 28 6.80 -14.17 -8.02
C ALA A 28 6.93 -14.11 -6.48
N ASN A 29 7.92 -13.37 -5.96
CA ASN A 29 8.07 -13.17 -4.52
C ASN A 29 6.93 -12.33 -3.91
N PHE A 30 6.45 -11.32 -4.64
CA PHE A 30 5.27 -10.54 -4.25
C PHE A 30 4.01 -11.42 -4.24
N SER A 31 3.81 -12.23 -5.27
CA SER A 31 2.66 -13.14 -5.38
C SER A 31 2.65 -14.16 -4.23
N LYS A 32 3.81 -14.75 -3.90
CA LYS A 32 3.96 -15.65 -2.73
C LYS A 32 3.72 -14.95 -1.39
N SER A 33 4.05 -13.66 -1.30
CA SER A 33 3.92 -12.88 -0.07
C SER A 33 2.61 -12.09 -0.01
N LYS A 34 1.71 -12.27 -0.99
CA LYS A 34 0.52 -11.44 -1.18
C LYS A 34 -0.34 -11.36 0.07
N ASP A 35 -0.68 -12.49 0.67
CA ASP A 35 -1.56 -12.52 1.85
C ASP A 35 -0.94 -11.77 3.04
N LYS A 36 0.36 -11.91 3.24
CA LYS A 36 1.11 -11.21 4.29
C LYS A 36 1.19 -9.70 4.01
N LEU A 37 1.33 -9.32 2.75
CA LEU A 37 1.35 -7.91 2.32
C LEU A 37 -0.03 -7.26 2.46
N VAL A 38 -1.10 -7.99 2.16
CA VAL A 38 -2.48 -7.54 2.39
C VAL A 38 -2.71 -7.35 3.89
N GLU A 39 -2.38 -8.33 4.73
CA GLU A 39 -2.55 -8.24 6.18
C GLU A 39 -1.72 -7.09 6.78
N TYR A 40 -0.46 -6.95 6.36
CA TYR A 40 0.39 -5.84 6.76
C TYR A 40 -0.21 -4.50 6.34
N SER A 41 -0.71 -4.39 5.11
CA SER A 41 -1.36 -3.18 4.64
C SER A 41 -2.63 -2.86 5.44
N ALA A 42 -3.45 -3.86 5.78
CA ALA A 42 -4.64 -3.64 6.59
C ALA A 42 -4.29 -3.19 8.02
N LYS A 43 -3.19 -3.70 8.58
CA LYS A 43 -2.75 -3.35 9.95
C LYS A 43 -2.04 -2.01 10.07
N TYR A 44 -1.28 -1.61 9.05
CA TYR A 44 -0.35 -0.48 9.15
C TYR A 44 -0.57 0.59 8.10
N CYS A 45 -1.27 0.29 7.01
CA CYS A 45 -1.74 1.28 6.04
C CYS A 45 -3.13 1.75 6.47
N GLU A 46 -3.26 2.23 7.72
CA GLU A 46 -4.34 3.14 8.08
C GLU A 46 -4.27 4.29 7.07
N ASP A 47 -5.39 4.55 6.39
CA ASP A 47 -5.48 5.57 5.36
C ASP A 47 -4.69 6.83 5.75
N ALA A 48 -3.64 7.15 4.98
CA ALA A 48 -2.99 8.46 5.02
C ALA A 48 -3.98 9.62 4.75
N SER A 49 -5.26 9.30 4.51
CA SER A 49 -6.40 10.21 4.44
C SER A 49 -6.88 10.75 5.80
N SER A 50 -6.41 10.24 6.96
CA SER A 50 -6.84 10.81 8.25
C SER A 50 -6.19 12.18 8.58
N SER A 51 -5.19 12.64 7.81
CA SER A 51 -4.61 13.97 7.97
C SER A 51 -5.46 15.07 7.30
N LYS A 52 -6.77 15.10 7.54
CA LYS A 52 -7.57 16.32 7.34
C LYS A 52 -8.70 16.44 8.35
N SER A 53 -8.33 16.47 9.62
CA SER A 53 -9.08 17.24 10.62
C SER A 53 -8.18 18.37 11.10
N GLY A 54 -8.21 19.50 10.38
CA GLY A 54 -7.73 20.76 10.91
C GLY A 54 -8.55 21.13 12.13
N LYS A 55 -8.07 20.76 13.31
CA LYS A 55 -8.41 21.43 14.57
C LYS A 55 -7.11 21.98 15.10
N GLY A 56 -6.93 23.29 14.89
CA GLY A 56 -5.82 24.04 15.43
C GLY A 56 -5.69 23.77 16.93
N ALA A 57 -4.50 23.37 17.35
CA ALA A 57 -4.15 23.40 18.75
C ALA A 57 -4.19 24.87 19.20
N PRO A 58 -4.97 25.25 20.23
CA PRO A 58 -4.79 26.56 20.82
C PRO A 58 -3.42 26.56 21.51
N ARG A 59 -2.50 27.36 20.99
CA ARG A 59 -1.26 27.70 21.68
C ARG A 59 -1.64 28.47 22.94
N LYS A 60 -1.64 27.79 24.10
CA LYS A 60 -1.68 28.51 25.38
C LYS A 60 -0.32 29.15 25.61
N ASN A 61 -0.29 30.47 25.48
CA ASN A 61 0.74 31.32 26.03
C ASN A 61 0.56 31.38 27.55
N VAL A 62 1.59 30.98 28.29
CA VAL A 62 1.71 31.31 29.72
C VAL A 62 2.24 32.74 29.78
N VAL A 63 1.44 33.64 30.36
CA VAL A 63 1.85 34.97 30.84
C VAL A 63 2.54 34.81 32.19
#